data_AF-A0A4P6L5R0-F1
#
_entry.id   AF-A0A4P6L5R0-F1
#
_cell.length_a   1.000
_cell.length_b   1.000
_cell.length_c   1.000
_cell.angle_alpha   90.00
_cell.angle_beta   90.00
_cell.angle_gamma   90.00
#
_symmetry.space_group_name_H-M   'P 1'
#
loop_
_entity.id
_entity.type
_entity.pdbx_description
1 polymer ?
#
loop_
_entity_poly.entity_id
_entity_poly.type
_entity_poly.pdbx_seq_one_letter_code
_entity_poly.pdbx_strand_id
1 'polypeptide(L)'
;MLHVVVLAAADQVDQLVATCENGAETIYHIVPLETAATALGAATSAPGGAAHVGEPMLLSLLGRHAPATHFPTGDAGNYYRLLQARLSLYASSAVVATAGVIWSVLNLASYALANDGAAAFRSETAHYRANYARSMSSMPPAADKTANMRAAVVIERTVVKQGPWPMAMMSMVSTALEGSPQIRILQLDWKAVVPGPASGPAAGGAPGTPALAAPTSSLALGIPKAPPQTLRLQAEVLSAPDDYRKVLGAMNAFAQRLAGMPKVSVEIVQLPFDIRPTVKLSGTVGAPVPGQEQNKFTLDITWNP
;
A
#
# COMPACT_ATOMS: atom_id res chain seq x y z
N MET A 1 25.49 -39.96 -70.38
CA MET A 1 24.18 -40.00 -71.06
C MET A 1 23.39 -38.76 -70.66
N LEU A 2 23.04 -37.93 -71.64
CA LEU A 2 22.25 -36.71 -71.46
C LEU A 2 20.78 -37.03 -71.73
N HIS A 3 19.90 -36.69 -70.78
CA HIS A 3 18.45 -36.76 -70.99
C HIS A 3 17.96 -35.40 -71.46
N VAL A 4 17.39 -35.37 -72.66
CA VAL A 4 16.83 -34.15 -73.25
C VAL A 4 15.32 -34.30 -73.28
N VAL A 5 14.62 -33.47 -72.51
CA VAL A 5 13.16 -33.41 -72.54
C VAL A 5 12.75 -32.32 -73.52
N VAL A 6 11.98 -32.69 -74.54
CA VAL A 6 11.46 -31.76 -75.55
C VAL A 6 9.96 -31.62 -75.32
N LEU A 7 9.52 -30.40 -75.06
CA LEU A 7 8.09 -30.05 -74.95
C LEU A 7 7.62 -29.55 -76.32
N ALA A 8 6.66 -30.25 -76.92
CA ALA A 8 6.16 -29.94 -78.26
C ALA A 8 4.63 -29.90 -78.28
N ALA A 9 4.06 -29.18 -79.25
CA ALA A 9 2.62 -29.19 -79.51
C ALA A 9 2.19 -30.60 -79.99
N ALA A 10 0.98 -31.02 -79.61
CA ALA A 10 0.51 -32.40 -79.82
C ALA A 10 0.55 -32.85 -81.29
N ASP A 11 0.41 -31.94 -82.25
CA ASP A 11 0.47 -32.19 -83.69
C ASP A 11 1.88 -32.43 -84.24
N GLN A 12 2.92 -32.03 -83.51
CA GLN A 12 4.33 -32.15 -83.91
C GLN A 12 5.06 -33.31 -83.22
N VAL A 13 4.44 -33.91 -82.19
CA VAL A 13 5.06 -34.98 -81.38
C VAL A 13 5.44 -36.19 -82.25
N ASP A 14 4.54 -36.68 -83.10
CA ASP A 14 4.80 -37.87 -83.93
C ASP A 14 5.92 -37.63 -84.97
N GLN A 15 6.01 -36.41 -85.51
CA GLN A 15 7.07 -36.04 -86.46
C GLN A 15 8.44 -35.92 -85.77
N LEU A 16 8.47 -35.38 -84.55
CA LEU A 16 9.69 -35.25 -83.76
C LEU A 16 10.18 -36.62 -83.25
N VAL A 17 9.27 -37.52 -82.86
CA VAL A 17 9.63 -38.89 -82.46
C VAL A 17 10.25 -39.66 -83.62
N ALA A 18 9.73 -39.47 -84.84
CA ALA A 18 10.29 -40.10 -86.04
C ALA A 18 11.66 -39.53 -86.46
N THR A 19 11.99 -38.31 -86.04
CA THR A 19 13.23 -37.62 -86.45
C THR A 19 14.32 -37.67 -85.38
N CYS A 20 13.95 -37.75 -84.10
CA CYS A 20 14.89 -37.77 -82.97
C CYS A 20 15.17 -39.21 -82.52
N GLU A 21 16.21 -39.83 -83.08
CA GLU A 21 16.67 -41.16 -82.66
C GLU A 21 17.51 -41.09 -81.37
N ASN A 22 17.29 -42.06 -80.47
CA ASN A 22 18.05 -42.20 -79.25
C ASN A 22 19.45 -42.76 -79.55
N GLY A 23 20.49 -42.04 -79.14
CA GLY A 23 21.89 -42.42 -79.35
C GLY A 23 22.55 -42.95 -78.07
N ALA A 24 23.80 -43.42 -78.21
CA ALA A 24 24.60 -43.90 -77.08
C ALA A 24 24.89 -42.81 -76.03
N GLU A 25 24.87 -41.53 -76.43
CA GLU A 25 25.17 -40.39 -75.55
C GLU A 25 23.94 -39.57 -75.14
N THR A 26 22.84 -39.60 -75.91
CA THR A 26 21.66 -38.75 -75.69
C THR A 26 20.36 -39.54 -75.83
N ILE A 27 19.47 -39.38 -74.85
CA ILE A 27 18.11 -39.94 -74.85
C ILE A 27 17.11 -38.79 -74.89
N TYR A 28 16.25 -38.79 -75.90
CA TYR A 28 15.19 -37.80 -76.10
C TYR A 28 13.87 -38.30 -75.49
N HIS A 29 13.27 -37.46 -74.67
CA HIS A 29 11.92 -37.65 -74.11
C HIS A 29 11.02 -36.55 -74.65
N ILE A 30 10.15 -36.89 -75.60
CA ILE A 30 9.24 -35.93 -76.22
C ILE A 30 7.90 -36.01 -75.48
N VAL A 31 7.46 -34.89 -74.90
CA VAL A 31 6.23 -34.81 -74.10
C VAL A 31 5.31 -33.72 -74.67
N PRO A 32 4.01 -34.02 -74.88
CA PRO A 32 3.04 -33.01 -75.27
C PRO A 32 2.97 -31.84 -74.26
N LEU A 33 2.87 -30.63 -74.76
CA LEU A 33 2.88 -29.41 -73.95
C LEU A 33 1.67 -29.36 -72.98
N GLU A 34 0.53 -29.93 -73.39
CA GLU A 34 -0.71 -29.96 -72.62
C GLU A 34 -0.61 -30.92 -71.42
N THR A 35 0.04 -32.07 -71.61
CA THR A 35 0.25 -33.05 -70.53
C THR A 35 1.27 -32.52 -69.52
N ALA A 36 2.29 -31.80 -69.98
CA ALA A 36 3.23 -31.13 -69.10
C ALA A 36 2.59 -29.96 -68.33
N ALA A 37 1.77 -29.13 -68.99
CA ALA A 37 1.09 -27.99 -68.37
C ALA A 37 0.10 -28.44 -67.28
N THR A 38 -0.65 -29.51 -67.53
CA THR A 38 -1.57 -30.11 -66.54
C THR A 38 -0.83 -30.71 -65.36
N ALA A 39 0.27 -31.45 -65.60
CA ALA A 39 1.10 -32.00 -64.53
C ALA A 39 1.71 -30.91 -63.63
N LEU A 40 2.03 -29.74 -64.20
CA LEU A 40 2.60 -28.61 -63.47
C LEU A 40 1.54 -27.68 -62.87
N GLY A 41 0.24 -27.95 -63.05
CA GLY A 41 -0.84 -27.11 -62.51
C GLY A 41 -0.81 -25.68 -63.02
N ALA A 42 -0.34 -25.48 -64.25
CA ALA A 42 -0.41 -24.20 -64.96
C ALA A 42 -1.81 -24.07 -65.55
N ALA A 43 -2.50 -22.95 -65.28
CA ALA A 43 -3.85 -22.74 -65.80
C ALA A 43 -3.80 -22.57 -67.33
N THR A 44 -4.23 -23.60 -68.06
CA THR A 44 -4.40 -23.65 -69.53
C THR A 44 -5.63 -22.86 -70.00
N SER A 45 -5.99 -21.78 -69.32
CA SER A 45 -7.16 -20.96 -69.62
C SER A 45 -6.81 -19.79 -70.54
N ALA A 46 -6.31 -20.09 -71.74
CA ALA A 46 -6.27 -19.15 -72.85
C ALA A 46 -6.99 -19.80 -74.05
N PRO A 47 -8.09 -19.23 -74.58
CA PRO A 47 -8.80 -19.79 -75.72
C PRO A 47 -8.01 -19.48 -76.99
N GLY A 48 -7.19 -20.43 -77.43
CA GLY A 48 -6.44 -20.29 -78.68
C GLY A 48 -5.26 -21.23 -78.80
N GLY A 49 -5.53 -22.52 -79.08
CA GLY A 49 -4.56 -23.48 -79.63
C GLY A 49 -3.32 -23.83 -78.79
N ALA A 50 -2.79 -25.03 -79.01
CA ALA A 50 -1.55 -25.51 -78.39
C ALA A 50 -0.35 -24.56 -78.58
N ALA A 51 -0.36 -23.72 -79.63
CA ALA A 51 0.70 -22.78 -79.97
C ALA A 51 0.94 -21.67 -78.93
N HIS A 52 -0.05 -21.32 -78.10
CA HIS A 52 0.08 -20.25 -77.09
C HIS A 52 0.15 -20.76 -75.65
N VAL A 53 0.22 -22.07 -75.42
CA VAL A 53 0.33 -22.65 -74.06
C VAL A 53 1.77 -22.57 -73.53
N GLY A 54 2.76 -22.46 -74.40
CA GLY A 54 4.17 -22.52 -74.02
C GLY A 54 4.62 -21.33 -73.17
N GLU A 55 4.20 -20.12 -73.55
CA GLU A 55 4.52 -18.89 -72.84
C GLU A 55 3.89 -18.79 -71.44
N PRO A 56 2.56 -19.00 -71.23
CA PRO A 56 1.98 -18.99 -69.90
C PRO A 56 2.50 -20.13 -69.01
N MET A 57 2.79 -21.30 -69.59
CA MET A 57 3.44 -22.39 -68.87
C MET A 57 4.84 -21.98 -68.41
N LEU A 58 5.66 -21.45 -69.31
CA LEU A 58 7.00 -20.94 -69.01
C LEU A 58 6.94 -19.84 -67.94
N LEU A 59 6.03 -18.87 -68.07
CA LEU A 59 5.85 -17.79 -67.09
C LEU A 59 5.39 -18.31 -65.72
N SER A 60 4.50 -19.30 -65.69
CA SER A 60 4.07 -19.94 -64.43
C SER A 60 5.23 -20.69 -63.76
N LEU A 61 6.10 -21.32 -64.55
CA LEU A 61 7.27 -22.04 -64.07
C LEU A 61 8.34 -21.07 -63.58
N LEU A 62 8.62 -19.99 -64.32
CA LEU A 62 9.53 -18.93 -63.87
C LEU A 62 9.00 -18.18 -62.64
N GLY A 63 7.68 -18.01 -62.52
CA GLY A 63 7.06 -17.40 -61.34
C GLY A 63 7.20 -18.26 -60.08
N ARG A 64 7.21 -19.59 -60.21
CA ARG A 64 7.40 -20.54 -59.10
C ARG A 64 8.87 -20.85 -58.82
N HIS A 65 9.68 -20.91 -59.86
CA HIS A 65 11.08 -21.28 -59.83
C HIS A 65 11.90 -20.26 -60.62
N ALA A 66 12.07 -19.07 -60.03
CA ALA A 66 12.91 -18.04 -60.62
C ALA A 66 14.38 -18.51 -60.62
N PRO A 67 15.03 -18.65 -61.79
CA PRO A 67 16.43 -19.04 -61.85
C PRO A 67 17.32 -17.94 -61.26
N ALA A 68 18.39 -18.34 -60.58
CA ALA A 68 19.41 -17.41 -60.11
C ALA A 68 20.05 -16.72 -61.32
N THR A 69 19.65 -15.49 -61.58
CA THR A 69 20.06 -14.75 -62.78
C THR A 69 21.27 -13.88 -62.45
N HIS A 70 22.37 -14.04 -63.17
CA HIS A 70 23.59 -13.22 -63.02
C HIS A 70 23.53 -11.90 -63.81
N PHE A 71 22.46 -11.68 -64.59
CA PHE A 71 22.26 -10.46 -65.36
C PHE A 71 21.46 -9.42 -64.56
N PRO A 72 21.89 -8.15 -64.54
CA PRO A 72 21.13 -7.09 -63.91
C PRO A 72 19.82 -6.91 -64.68
N THR A 73 18.69 -7.08 -63.98
CA THR A 73 17.41 -6.64 -64.50
C THR A 73 17.50 -5.11 -64.61
N GLY A 74 17.42 -4.56 -65.83
CA GLY A 74 17.55 -3.11 -66.08
C GLY A 74 16.43 -2.30 -65.43
N ASP A 75 16.16 -1.09 -65.92
CA ASP A 75 15.20 -0.15 -65.30
C ASP A 75 13.80 -0.77 -65.05
N ALA A 76 13.34 -1.69 -65.91
CA ALA A 76 12.09 -2.43 -65.74
C ALA A 76 12.06 -3.31 -64.47
N GLY A 77 13.20 -3.83 -64.02
CA GLY A 77 13.31 -4.63 -62.78
C GLY A 77 13.10 -3.80 -61.52
N ASN A 78 13.43 -2.50 -61.56
CA ASN A 78 13.23 -1.60 -60.44
C ASN A 78 11.73 -1.34 -60.20
N TYR A 79 10.96 -1.06 -61.25
CA TYR A 79 9.50 -0.89 -61.16
C TYR A 79 8.79 -2.12 -60.60
N TYR A 80 9.22 -3.33 -60.97
CA TYR A 80 8.67 -4.57 -60.42
C TYR A 80 8.96 -4.72 -58.92
N ARG A 81 10.19 -4.39 -58.46
CA ARG A 81 10.53 -4.38 -57.03
C ARG A 81 9.73 -3.34 -56.25
N LEU A 82 9.51 -2.15 -56.82
CA LEU A 82 8.66 -1.12 -56.22
C LEU A 82 7.21 -1.58 -56.11
N LEU A 83 6.67 -2.24 -57.15
CA LEU A 83 5.33 -2.82 -57.12
C LEU A 83 5.21 -3.90 -56.03
N GLN A 84 6.21 -4.77 -55.91
CA GLN A 84 6.23 -5.81 -54.88
C GLN A 84 6.31 -5.24 -53.46
N ALA A 85 7.14 -4.20 -53.25
CA ALA A 85 7.22 -3.49 -51.96
C ALA A 85 5.90 -2.76 -51.62
N ARG A 86 5.25 -2.16 -52.62
CA ARG A 86 3.94 -1.52 -52.43
C ARG A 86 2.87 -2.54 -52.06
N LEU A 87 2.86 -3.70 -52.72
CA LEU A 87 1.91 -4.77 -52.42
C LEU A 87 2.15 -5.35 -51.02
N SER A 88 3.40 -5.57 -50.62
CA SER A 88 3.71 -6.08 -49.28
C SER A 88 3.33 -5.08 -48.18
N LEU A 89 3.52 -3.78 -48.42
CA LEU A 89 3.10 -2.72 -47.50
C LEU A 89 1.58 -2.65 -47.36
N TYR A 90 0.83 -2.79 -48.45
CA TYR A 90 -0.63 -2.84 -48.39
C TYR A 90 -1.12 -4.12 -47.71
N ALA A 91 -0.51 -5.27 -48.00
CA ALA A 91 -0.85 -6.54 -47.36
C ALA A 91 -0.60 -6.48 -45.84
N SER A 92 0.53 -5.96 -45.40
CA SER A 92 0.83 -5.82 -43.97
C SER A 92 -0.13 -4.85 -43.28
N SER A 93 -0.44 -3.72 -43.92
CA SER A 93 -1.41 -2.75 -43.40
C SER A 93 -2.81 -3.37 -43.26
N ALA A 94 -3.24 -4.18 -44.23
CA ALA A 94 -4.51 -4.89 -44.17
C ALA A 94 -4.54 -5.92 -43.04
N VAL A 95 -3.45 -6.64 -42.79
CA VAL A 95 -3.34 -7.59 -41.67
C VAL A 95 -3.42 -6.88 -40.34
N VAL A 96 -2.70 -5.76 -40.17
CA VAL A 96 -2.75 -4.97 -38.92
C VAL A 96 -4.14 -4.38 -38.69
N ALA A 97 -4.78 -3.86 -39.74
CA ALA A 97 -6.13 -3.31 -39.65
C ALA A 97 -7.16 -4.39 -39.27
N THR A 98 -7.11 -5.57 -39.90
CA THR A 98 -8.02 -6.67 -39.56
C THR A 98 -7.80 -7.19 -38.14
N ALA A 99 -6.53 -7.33 -37.71
CA ALA A 99 -6.20 -7.69 -36.33
C ALA A 99 -6.74 -6.65 -35.33
N GLY A 100 -6.57 -5.36 -35.62
CA GLY A 100 -7.10 -4.28 -34.78
C GLY A 100 -8.63 -4.27 -34.68
N VAL A 101 -9.33 -4.52 -35.79
CA VAL A 101 -10.79 -4.64 -35.81
C VAL A 101 -11.24 -5.85 -34.99
N ILE A 102 -10.64 -7.01 -35.20
CA ILE A 102 -10.96 -8.24 -34.43
C ILE A 102 -10.73 -8.00 -32.94
N TRP A 103 -9.60 -7.40 -32.57
CA TRP A 103 -9.27 -7.09 -31.18
C TRP A 103 -10.31 -6.14 -30.55
N SER A 104 -10.70 -5.10 -31.28
CA SER A 104 -11.68 -4.12 -30.81
C SER A 104 -13.06 -4.75 -30.60
N VAL A 105 -13.50 -5.61 -31.54
CA VAL A 105 -14.77 -6.34 -31.43
C VAL A 105 -14.77 -7.27 -30.22
N LEU A 106 -13.67 -8.02 -30.00
CA LEU A 106 -13.54 -8.91 -28.83
C LEU A 106 -13.58 -8.14 -27.51
N ASN A 107 -12.91 -6.99 -27.44
CA ASN A 107 -12.92 -6.13 -26.25
C ASN A 107 -14.31 -5.56 -25.99
N LEU A 108 -15.00 -5.09 -27.04
CA LEU A 108 -16.35 -4.55 -26.91
C LEU A 108 -17.35 -5.62 -26.46
N ALA A 109 -17.27 -6.82 -27.01
CA ALA A 109 -18.10 -7.96 -26.60
C ALA A 109 -17.82 -8.36 -25.14
N SER A 110 -16.54 -8.40 -24.75
CA SER A 110 -16.14 -8.69 -23.37
C SER A 110 -16.65 -7.63 -22.39
N TYR A 111 -16.60 -6.35 -22.78
CA TYR A 111 -17.12 -5.25 -21.98
C TYR A 111 -18.64 -5.33 -21.82
N ALA A 112 -19.38 -5.61 -22.89
CA ALA A 112 -20.82 -5.79 -22.84
C ALA A 112 -21.21 -6.93 -21.88
N LEU A 113 -20.55 -8.09 -22.00
CA LEU A 113 -20.80 -9.24 -21.13
C LEU A 113 -20.46 -8.94 -19.66
N ALA A 114 -19.37 -8.22 -19.40
CA ALA A 114 -19.00 -7.79 -18.05
C ALA A 114 -20.02 -6.80 -17.46
N ASN A 115 -20.57 -5.91 -18.28
CA ASN A 115 -21.56 -4.93 -17.84
C ASN A 115 -22.90 -5.60 -17.48
N ASP A 116 -23.31 -6.63 -18.23
CA ASP A 116 -24.50 -7.43 -17.90
C ASP A 116 -24.33 -8.13 -16.54
N GLY A 117 -23.17 -8.74 -16.30
CA GLY A 117 -22.82 -9.32 -15.00
C GLY A 117 -22.83 -8.29 -13.87
N ALA A 118 -22.27 -7.09 -14.11
CA ALA A 118 -22.28 -6.01 -13.14
C ALA A 118 -23.69 -5.46 -12.86
N ALA A 119 -24.58 -5.43 -13.84
CA ALA A 119 -25.98 -5.06 -13.65
C ALA A 119 -26.72 -6.10 -12.79
N ALA A 120 -26.50 -7.40 -13.06
CA ALA A 120 -27.06 -8.49 -12.27
C ALA A 120 -26.61 -8.41 -10.80
N PHE A 121 -25.30 -8.28 -10.54
CA PHE A 121 -24.78 -8.14 -9.17
C PHE A 121 -25.29 -6.90 -8.43
N ARG A 122 -25.47 -5.77 -9.14
CA ARG A 122 -26.07 -4.57 -8.55
C ARG A 122 -27.52 -4.80 -8.14
N SER A 123 -28.29 -5.47 -8.99
CA SER A 123 -29.69 -5.79 -8.70
C SER A 123 -29.83 -6.74 -7.51
N GLU A 124 -28.96 -7.76 -7.43
CA GLU A 124 -28.92 -8.72 -6.33
C GLU A 124 -28.49 -8.05 -5.01
N THR A 125 -27.47 -7.20 -5.05
CA THR A 125 -27.04 -6.42 -3.86
C THR A 125 -28.15 -5.49 -3.37
N ALA A 126 -28.86 -4.83 -4.29
CA ALA A 126 -30.00 -3.97 -3.95
C ALA A 126 -31.12 -4.77 -3.29
N HIS A 127 -31.42 -5.97 -3.80
CA HIS A 127 -32.39 -6.89 -3.21
C HIS A 127 -32.00 -7.32 -1.79
N TYR A 128 -30.75 -7.78 -1.56
CA TYR A 128 -30.30 -8.15 -0.21
C TYR A 128 -30.29 -6.97 0.75
N ARG A 129 -29.88 -5.78 0.31
CA ARG A 129 -29.93 -4.57 1.14
C ARG A 129 -31.35 -4.18 1.51
N ALA A 130 -32.29 -4.26 0.57
CA ALA A 130 -33.70 -3.97 0.83
C ALA A 130 -34.30 -4.98 1.83
N ASN A 131 -34.00 -6.27 1.67
CA ASN A 131 -34.44 -7.30 2.60
C ASN A 131 -33.81 -7.13 3.99
N TYR A 132 -32.51 -6.85 4.06
CA TYR A 132 -31.82 -6.56 5.30
C TYR A 132 -32.42 -5.34 6.03
N ALA A 133 -32.66 -4.24 5.30
CA ALA A 133 -33.28 -3.05 5.85
C ALA A 133 -34.70 -3.33 6.37
N ARG A 134 -35.49 -4.14 5.65
CA ARG A 134 -36.82 -4.58 6.08
C ARG A 134 -36.73 -5.42 7.36
N SER A 135 -35.83 -6.41 7.43
CA SER A 135 -35.62 -7.23 8.64
C SER A 135 -35.12 -6.41 9.82
N MET A 136 -34.23 -5.43 9.60
CA MET A 136 -33.78 -4.52 10.66
C MET A 136 -34.86 -3.52 11.09
N SER A 137 -35.76 -3.10 10.20
CA SER A 137 -36.83 -2.15 10.55
C SER A 137 -37.81 -2.70 11.59
N SER A 138 -37.95 -4.03 11.67
CA SER A 138 -38.74 -4.71 12.71
C SER A 138 -37.94 -5.01 13.99
N MET A 139 -36.64 -4.77 14.02
CA MET A 139 -35.81 -5.03 15.20
C MET A 139 -35.77 -3.78 16.10
N PRO A 140 -35.89 -3.94 17.43
CA PRO A 140 -35.64 -2.85 18.36
C PRO A 140 -34.23 -2.27 18.14
N PRO A 141 -34.07 -0.93 18.17
CA PRO A 141 -32.78 -0.30 17.91
C PRO A 141 -31.73 -0.74 18.96
N ALA A 142 -30.84 -1.66 18.57
CA ALA A 142 -29.66 -2.02 19.35
C ALA A 142 -28.51 -0.99 19.20
N ALA A 143 -28.87 0.29 19.05
CA ALA A 143 -27.94 1.38 18.79
C ALA A 143 -26.93 1.58 19.92
N ASP A 144 -27.29 1.22 21.15
CA ASP A 144 -26.42 1.39 22.32
C ASP A 144 -25.20 0.48 22.27
N LYS A 145 -25.32 -0.77 21.84
CA LYS A 145 -24.20 -1.72 21.94
C LYS A 145 -23.05 -1.39 20.99
N THR A 146 -23.36 -1.00 19.74
CA THR A 146 -22.34 -0.70 18.73
C THR A 146 -21.74 0.69 18.89
N ALA A 147 -22.54 1.69 19.29
CA ALA A 147 -22.05 3.03 19.61
C ALA A 147 -21.10 3.00 20.82
N ASN A 148 -21.48 2.26 21.88
CA ASN A 148 -20.66 2.14 23.09
C ASN A 148 -19.34 1.39 22.83
N MET A 149 -19.35 0.32 22.01
CA MET A 149 -18.10 -0.37 21.64
C MET A 149 -17.17 0.51 20.79
N ARG A 150 -17.71 1.28 19.84
CA ARG A 150 -16.91 2.23 19.06
C ARG A 150 -16.32 3.33 19.95
N ALA A 151 -17.12 3.87 20.86
CA ALA A 151 -16.66 4.86 21.83
C ALA A 151 -15.53 4.29 22.70
N ALA A 152 -15.67 3.06 23.21
CA ALA A 152 -14.65 2.40 24.01
C ALA A 152 -13.31 2.23 23.27
N VAL A 153 -13.33 1.77 22.02
CA VAL A 153 -12.09 1.60 21.20
C VAL A 153 -11.45 2.95 20.88
N VAL A 154 -12.25 4.00 20.64
CA VAL A 154 -11.72 5.35 20.41
C VAL A 154 -11.09 5.91 21.69
N ILE A 155 -11.74 5.74 22.85
CA ILE A 155 -11.19 6.14 24.16
C ILE A 155 -9.86 5.43 24.40
N GLU A 156 -9.81 4.11 24.24
CA GLU A 156 -8.59 3.32 24.43
C GLU A 156 -7.45 3.82 23.55
N ARG A 157 -7.69 4.02 22.25
CA ARG A 157 -6.67 4.55 21.33
C ARG A 157 -6.21 5.95 21.68
N THR A 158 -7.10 6.81 22.18
CA THR A 158 -6.73 8.17 22.62
C THR A 158 -5.92 8.15 23.91
N VAL A 159 -6.28 7.31 24.89
CA VAL A 159 -5.55 7.16 26.16
C VAL A 159 -4.16 6.56 25.93
N VAL A 160 -4.02 5.56 25.05
CA VAL A 160 -2.71 4.98 24.73
C VAL A 160 -1.78 6.01 24.09
N LYS A 161 -2.29 6.87 23.21
CA LYS A 161 -1.47 7.86 22.49
C LYS A 161 -1.17 9.13 23.28
N GLN A 162 -2.10 9.58 24.12
CA GLN A 162 -2.06 10.90 24.76
C GLN A 162 -2.23 10.83 26.28
N GLY A 163 -2.22 9.63 26.84
CA GLY A 163 -2.36 9.40 28.27
C GLY A 163 -1.26 10.10 29.08
N PRO A 164 -1.57 10.58 30.28
CA PRO A 164 -0.56 11.12 31.18
C PRO A 164 0.31 9.96 31.67
N TRP A 165 1.57 9.92 31.23
CA TRP A 165 2.55 8.94 31.69
C TRP A 165 3.45 9.57 32.76
N PRO A 166 3.72 8.87 33.88
CA PRO A 166 4.58 9.40 34.95
C PRO A 166 6.06 9.45 34.55
N MET A 167 6.45 8.79 33.45
CA MET A 167 7.84 8.56 33.07
C MET A 167 8.64 9.87 32.87
N ALA A 168 8.03 10.90 32.29
CA ALA A 168 8.66 12.22 32.14
C ALA A 168 8.87 12.94 33.48
N MET A 169 7.92 12.81 34.41
CA MET A 169 8.02 13.37 35.76
C MET A 169 9.10 12.66 36.58
N MET A 170 9.17 11.33 36.44
CA MET A 170 10.14 10.49 37.13
C MET A 170 11.57 10.75 36.64
N SER A 171 11.77 10.96 35.33
CA SER A 171 13.10 11.29 34.81
C SER A 171 13.59 12.64 35.32
N MET A 172 12.73 13.65 35.39
CA MET A 172 13.05 14.96 35.97
C MET A 172 13.46 14.86 37.45
N VAL A 173 12.71 14.09 38.25
CA VAL A 173 13.06 13.87 39.67
C VAL A 173 14.37 13.09 39.80
N SER A 174 14.60 12.08 38.95
CA SER A 174 15.86 11.31 38.93
C SER A 174 17.06 12.20 38.65
N THR A 175 16.99 13.07 37.65
CA THR A 175 18.08 14.02 37.34
C THR A 175 18.31 15.01 38.48
N ALA A 176 17.26 15.45 39.18
CA ALA A 176 17.41 16.32 40.34
C ALA A 176 18.09 15.61 41.52
N LEU A 177 17.79 14.32 41.75
CA LEU A 177 18.41 13.50 42.79
C LEU A 177 19.90 13.22 42.53
N GLU A 178 20.29 12.96 41.28
CA GLU A 178 21.69 12.77 40.91
C GLU A 178 22.56 13.98 41.31
N GLY A 179 22.01 15.20 41.24
CA GLY A 179 22.66 16.43 41.70
C GLY A 179 22.61 16.69 43.22
N SER A 180 21.92 15.85 43.99
CA SER A 180 21.78 15.96 45.45
C SER A 180 21.87 14.60 46.14
N PRO A 181 23.07 14.01 46.24
CA PRO A 181 23.26 12.69 46.86
C PRO A 181 22.94 12.65 48.36
N GLN A 182 22.74 13.82 48.97
CA GLN A 182 22.39 13.98 50.39
C GLN A 182 20.87 13.84 50.66
N ILE A 183 20.05 13.64 49.63
CA ILE A 183 18.58 13.59 49.74
C ILE A 183 18.08 12.19 49.42
N ARG A 184 17.24 11.62 50.28
CA ARG A 184 16.60 10.31 50.09
C ARG A 184 15.10 10.47 49.98
N ILE A 185 14.50 9.85 48.96
CA ILE A 185 13.05 9.85 48.76
C ILE A 185 12.40 8.82 49.69
N LEU A 186 11.32 9.22 50.36
CA LEU A 186 10.50 8.36 51.21
C LEU A 186 9.19 7.96 50.52
N GLN A 187 8.50 8.93 49.93
CA GLN A 187 7.21 8.70 49.28
C GLN A 187 7.05 9.61 48.06
N LEU A 188 6.37 9.09 47.04
CA LEU A 188 6.15 9.78 45.77
C LEU A 188 4.73 9.48 45.29
N ASP A 189 3.85 10.48 45.38
CA ASP A 189 2.45 10.37 44.96
C ASP A 189 2.24 11.15 43.67
N TRP A 190 1.91 10.45 42.59
CA TRP A 190 1.66 11.05 41.27
C TRP A 190 0.16 11.11 40.98
N LYS A 191 -0.29 12.25 40.45
CA LYS A 191 -1.68 12.48 40.02
C LYS A 191 -1.69 13.28 38.72
N ALA A 192 -2.56 12.92 37.79
CA ALA A 192 -2.82 13.69 36.58
C ALA A 192 -4.18 14.38 36.70
N VAL A 193 -4.21 15.70 36.55
CA VAL A 193 -5.46 16.47 36.63
C VAL A 193 -6.09 16.51 35.24
N VAL A 194 -6.94 15.53 34.98
CA VAL A 194 -7.71 15.46 33.73
C VAL A 194 -8.83 16.51 33.81
N PRO A 195 -8.94 17.47 32.87
CA PRO A 195 -10.08 18.38 32.80
C PRO A 195 -11.32 17.58 32.36
N GLY A 196 -12.05 17.05 33.33
CA GLY A 196 -13.43 16.59 33.17
C GLY A 196 -14.37 17.56 33.86
N PRO A 197 -15.67 17.56 33.52
CA PRO A 197 -16.65 18.37 34.26
C PRO A 197 -16.54 18.01 35.75
N ALA A 198 -16.46 19.04 36.59
CA ALA A 198 -16.32 18.89 38.03
C ALA A 198 -17.39 17.91 38.55
N SER A 199 -16.96 16.74 39.02
CA SER A 199 -17.80 15.87 39.83
C SER A 199 -18.05 16.59 41.15
N GLY A 200 -19.08 17.42 41.19
CA GLY A 200 -19.64 17.93 42.42
C GLY A 200 -20.11 16.77 43.30
N PRO A 201 -20.19 16.94 44.64
CA PRO A 201 -20.59 15.90 45.55
C PRO A 201 -21.98 15.38 45.16
N ALA A 202 -22.07 14.09 44.87
CA ALA A 202 -23.31 13.40 44.54
C ALA A 202 -24.23 13.43 45.77
N ALA A 203 -25.18 14.37 45.78
CA ALA A 203 -26.26 14.40 46.74
C ALA A 203 -27.34 13.39 46.33
N GLY A 204 -27.54 12.36 47.17
CA GLY A 204 -28.82 11.67 47.36
C GLY A 204 -29.33 10.77 46.22
N GLY A 205 -28.76 9.58 46.09
CA GLY A 205 -29.39 8.46 45.37
C GLY A 205 -29.67 7.29 46.33
N ALA A 206 -30.93 6.88 46.45
CA ALA A 206 -31.39 5.80 47.32
C ALA A 206 -30.70 4.46 47.02
N PRO A 207 -30.47 3.60 48.04
CA PRO A 207 -29.76 2.34 47.87
C PRO A 207 -30.63 1.32 47.13
N GLY A 208 -30.23 0.89 45.94
CA GLY A 208 -30.88 -0.26 45.29
C GLY A 208 -30.69 -0.44 43.78
N THR A 209 -30.09 0.49 43.06
CA THR A 209 -29.80 0.30 41.62
C THR A 209 -28.36 0.72 41.32
N PRO A 210 -27.53 -0.15 40.68
CA PRO A 210 -26.26 0.30 40.13
C PRO A 210 -26.58 1.22 38.95
N ALA A 211 -26.68 2.52 39.23
CA ALA A 211 -26.61 3.54 38.21
C ALA A 211 -25.21 3.45 37.59
N LEU A 212 -25.13 2.80 36.42
CA LEU A 212 -23.96 2.85 35.57
C LEU A 212 -23.67 4.32 35.29
N ALA A 213 -22.55 4.81 35.84
CA ALA A 213 -22.03 6.13 35.54
C ALA A 213 -22.00 6.28 34.01
N ALA A 214 -22.66 7.31 33.50
CA ALA A 214 -22.64 7.61 32.07
C ALA A 214 -21.18 7.66 31.59
N PRO A 215 -20.82 6.97 30.50
CA PRO A 215 -19.45 6.98 30.01
C PRO A 215 -19.10 8.41 29.62
N THR A 216 -18.22 9.03 30.41
CA THR A 216 -17.65 10.33 30.12
C THR A 216 -16.94 10.24 28.77
N SER A 217 -17.56 10.84 27.76
CA SER A 217 -17.07 10.82 26.38
C SER A 217 -15.71 11.50 26.32
N SER A 218 -14.69 10.80 25.82
CA SER A 218 -13.37 11.40 25.52
C SER A 218 -13.47 12.59 24.53
N LEU A 219 -14.56 12.67 23.78
CA LEU A 219 -14.89 13.82 22.93
C LEU A 219 -15.31 15.08 23.74
N ALA A 220 -15.90 14.91 24.92
CA ALA A 220 -16.19 15.99 25.87
C ALA A 220 -14.97 16.40 26.69
N LEU A 221 -13.92 15.57 26.71
CA LEU A 221 -12.67 15.87 27.39
C LEU A 221 -11.70 16.73 26.58
N GLY A 222 -11.92 16.91 25.27
CA GLY A 222 -11.20 17.90 24.44
C GLY A 222 -9.73 18.07 24.85
N ILE A 223 -8.94 17.00 24.87
CA ILE A 223 -7.55 17.01 25.33
C ILE A 223 -6.63 17.09 24.08
N PRO A 224 -6.39 18.27 23.48
CA PRO A 224 -5.39 18.43 22.43
C PRO A 224 -3.96 18.34 23.00
N LYS A 225 -3.80 18.36 24.32
CA LYS A 225 -2.52 18.50 25.03
C LYS A 225 -2.57 17.72 26.34
N ALA A 226 -1.53 16.95 26.66
CA ALA A 226 -1.48 16.15 27.87
C ALA A 226 -1.86 16.99 29.11
N PRO A 227 -2.65 16.45 30.05
CA PRO A 227 -3.12 17.21 31.19
C PRO A 227 -1.96 17.60 32.11
N PRO A 228 -2.07 18.71 32.86
CA PRO A 228 -1.09 19.05 33.89
C PRO A 228 -1.00 17.92 34.92
N GLN A 229 0.22 17.55 35.27
CA GLN A 229 0.52 16.49 36.22
C GLN A 229 1.06 17.09 37.51
N THR A 230 0.68 16.51 38.64
CA THR A 230 1.13 16.92 39.97
C THR A 230 1.80 15.74 40.66
N LEU A 231 2.97 15.98 41.24
CA LEU A 231 3.75 14.99 41.99
C LEU A 231 4.03 15.54 43.37
N ARG A 232 3.53 14.86 44.39
CA ARG A 232 3.89 15.12 45.78
C ARG A 232 5.09 14.25 46.14
N LEU A 233 6.18 14.88 46.51
CA LEU A 233 7.43 14.25 46.88
C LEU A 233 7.69 14.47 48.37
N GLN A 234 7.85 13.38 49.11
CA GLN A 234 8.33 13.41 50.49
C GLN A 234 9.76 12.87 50.52
N ALA A 235 10.69 13.65 51.05
CA ALA A 235 12.10 13.32 51.09
C ALA A 235 12.74 13.68 52.43
N GLU A 236 13.86 13.02 52.76
CA GLU A 236 14.67 13.26 53.94
C GLU A 236 16.09 13.69 53.54
N VAL A 237 16.69 14.62 54.32
CA VAL A 237 18.10 15.00 54.15
C VAL A 237 18.98 14.16 55.08
N LEU A 238 19.91 13.42 54.49
CA LEU A 238 20.95 12.67 55.19
C LEU A 238 22.04 13.65 55.66
N SER A 239 21.86 14.22 56.85
CA SER A 239 22.84 15.10 57.50
C SER A 239 22.94 14.78 58.99
N ALA A 240 24.07 15.11 59.61
CA ALA A 240 24.26 14.94 61.04
C ALA A 240 23.18 15.71 61.83
N PRO A 241 22.69 15.17 62.97
CA PRO A 241 21.46 15.60 63.63
C PRO A 241 21.38 17.06 64.14
N ASP A 242 22.42 17.87 63.99
CA ASP A 242 22.51 19.22 64.60
C ASP A 242 22.72 20.38 63.58
N ASP A 243 22.73 20.09 62.28
CA ASP A 243 23.17 21.03 61.24
C ASP A 243 22.00 21.64 60.43
N TYR A 244 21.13 22.39 61.12
CA TYR A 244 19.91 23.00 60.54
C TYR A 244 20.14 23.80 59.25
N ARG A 245 21.18 24.65 59.23
CA ARG A 245 21.48 25.50 58.05
C ARG A 245 21.85 24.68 56.82
N LYS A 246 22.48 23.52 57.02
CA LYS A 246 22.87 22.62 55.92
C LYS A 246 21.65 21.88 55.37
N VAL A 247 20.74 21.43 56.24
CA VAL A 247 19.47 20.81 55.83
C VAL A 247 18.61 21.77 54.99
N LEU A 248 18.47 23.02 55.45
CA LEU A 248 17.72 24.04 54.72
C LEU A 248 18.40 24.43 53.40
N GLY A 249 19.74 24.51 53.38
CA GLY A 249 20.52 24.77 52.18
C GLY A 249 20.40 23.66 51.13
N ALA A 250 20.46 22.40 51.55
CA ALA A 250 20.30 21.24 50.68
C ALA A 250 18.88 21.16 50.08
N MET A 251 17.85 21.43 50.88
CA MET A 251 16.46 21.51 50.44
C MET A 251 16.26 22.64 49.42
N ASN A 252 16.73 23.85 49.71
CA ASN A 252 16.61 24.99 48.78
C ASN A 252 17.36 24.75 47.47
N ALA A 253 18.55 24.16 47.53
CA ALA A 253 19.30 23.80 46.33
C ALA A 253 18.56 22.75 45.49
N PHE A 254 17.89 21.78 46.12
CA PHE A 254 17.07 20.79 45.43
C PHE A 254 15.80 21.38 44.81
N ALA A 255 15.08 22.23 45.55
CA ALA A 255 13.90 22.93 45.03
C ALA A 255 14.26 23.86 43.85
N GLN A 256 15.39 24.57 43.91
CA GLN A 256 15.88 25.41 42.81
C GLN A 256 16.27 24.61 41.57
N ARG A 257 16.88 23.42 41.73
CA ARG A 257 17.20 22.54 40.60
C ARG A 257 15.94 22.02 39.91
N LEU A 258 14.91 21.66 40.68
CA LEU A 258 13.62 21.25 40.13
C LEU A 258 12.88 22.41 39.44
N ALA A 259 12.95 23.63 40.00
CA ALA A 259 12.36 24.84 39.41
C ALA A 259 13.10 25.33 38.15
N GLY A 260 14.37 24.96 37.97
CA GLY A 260 15.14 25.25 36.76
C GLY A 260 14.79 24.37 35.56
N MET A 261 13.96 23.33 35.75
CA MET A 261 13.54 22.43 34.67
C MET A 261 12.38 23.04 33.87
N PRO A 262 12.37 22.88 32.53
CA PRO A 262 11.37 23.51 31.68
C PRO A 262 9.96 23.00 32.01
N LYS A 263 9.02 23.94 32.18
CA LYS A 263 7.59 23.69 32.41
C LYS A 263 7.23 23.04 33.77
N VAL A 264 8.12 23.15 34.76
CA VAL A 264 7.91 22.66 36.13
C VAL A 264 7.73 23.84 37.08
N SER A 265 6.72 23.79 37.94
CA SER A 265 6.52 24.72 39.06
C SER A 265 6.54 23.93 40.37
N VAL A 266 7.40 24.35 41.31
CA VAL A 266 7.65 23.66 42.58
C VAL A 266 7.14 24.52 43.72
N GLU A 267 6.27 23.95 44.54
CA GLU A 267 5.74 24.57 45.75
C GLU A 267 6.22 23.78 46.98
N ILE A 268 6.78 24.48 47.97
CA ILE A 268 7.26 23.88 49.22
C ILE A 268 6.09 23.82 50.20
N VAL A 269 5.53 22.62 50.40
CA VAL A 269 4.32 22.43 51.23
C VAL A 269 4.67 22.28 52.71
N GLN A 270 5.78 21.59 53.02
CA GLN A 270 6.18 21.36 54.40
C GLN A 270 7.71 21.43 54.55
N LEU A 271 8.14 22.36 55.40
CA LEU A 271 9.53 22.56 55.77
C LEU A 271 9.96 21.53 56.84
N PRO A 272 11.25 21.17 56.91
CA PRO A 272 11.80 20.25 57.92
C PRO A 272 11.52 20.61 59.38
N PHE A 273 11.20 21.88 59.66
CA PHE A 273 10.72 22.36 60.95
C PHE A 273 9.72 23.50 60.76
N ASP A 274 8.61 23.47 61.50
CA ASP A 274 7.54 24.48 61.47
C ASP A 274 7.95 25.71 62.29
N ILE A 275 8.17 26.85 61.62
CA ILE A 275 8.56 28.12 62.27
C ILE A 275 7.37 28.97 62.74
N ARG A 276 6.18 28.38 62.85
CA ARG A 276 5.02 29.07 63.46
C ARG A 276 5.32 29.33 64.94
N PRO A 277 5.20 30.58 65.43
CA PRO A 277 5.56 30.97 66.81
C PRO A 277 4.65 30.39 67.91
N THR A 278 3.80 29.40 67.61
CA THR A 278 2.78 28.85 68.52
C THR A 278 3.11 27.43 69.00
N VAL A 279 4.24 26.84 68.60
CA VAL A 279 4.67 25.51 69.09
C VAL A 279 5.90 25.69 69.98
N LYS A 280 5.79 25.22 71.24
CA LYS A 280 6.87 25.27 72.24
C LYS A 280 8.08 24.47 71.74
N LEU A 281 9.21 25.16 71.54
CA LEU A 281 10.52 24.51 71.44
C LEU A 281 10.88 23.89 72.81
N SER A 282 10.74 22.57 72.93
CA SER A 282 11.37 21.82 74.01
C SER A 282 12.78 21.46 73.59
N GLY A 283 13.75 22.30 73.98
CA GLY A 283 15.17 21.95 73.92
C GLY A 283 15.50 20.97 75.04
N THR A 284 15.65 19.69 74.72
CA THR A 284 16.33 18.74 75.61
C THR A 284 17.67 18.40 74.97
N VAL A 285 18.73 18.94 75.56
CA VAL A 285 20.12 18.59 75.25
C VAL A 285 20.34 17.20 75.84
N GLY A 286 20.49 16.18 75.00
CA GLY A 286 20.95 14.85 75.42
C GLY A 286 20.17 13.68 74.82
N ALA A 287 20.93 12.82 74.13
CA ALA A 287 20.63 11.48 73.64
C ALA A 287 19.70 11.37 72.40
N PRO A 288 20.15 10.68 71.33
CA PRO A 288 19.35 10.47 70.13
C PRO A 288 18.21 9.48 70.45
N VAL A 289 16.96 9.97 70.37
CA VAL A 289 15.77 9.12 70.39
C VAL A 289 15.61 8.51 68.99
N PRO A 290 15.64 7.16 68.84
CA PRO A 290 15.38 6.54 67.55
C PRO A 290 13.91 6.75 67.19
N GLY A 291 13.65 7.57 66.17
CA GLY A 291 12.30 7.80 65.63
C GLY A 291 11.84 9.26 65.54
N GLN A 292 12.66 10.25 65.90
CA GLN A 292 12.30 11.65 65.62
C GLN A 292 12.42 11.97 64.12
N GLU A 293 11.34 12.52 63.57
CA GLU A 293 11.18 12.98 62.18
C GLU A 293 12.02 14.23 61.85
N GLN A 294 13.26 14.29 62.34
CA GLN A 294 14.15 15.38 62.05
C GLN A 294 14.70 15.16 60.63
N ASN A 295 14.49 16.16 59.76
CA ASN A 295 14.98 16.26 58.37
C ASN A 295 14.04 15.80 57.24
N LYS A 296 12.75 15.55 57.49
CA LYS A 296 11.76 15.25 56.43
C LYS A 296 11.16 16.55 55.85
N PHE A 297 11.02 16.66 54.54
CA PHE A 297 10.30 17.75 53.88
C PHE A 297 9.40 17.24 52.76
N THR A 298 8.37 18.03 52.42
CA THR A 298 7.39 17.70 51.39
C THR A 298 7.33 18.81 50.35
N LEU A 299 7.45 18.43 49.09
CA LEU A 299 7.35 19.31 47.92
C LEU A 299 6.18 18.87 47.05
N ASP A 300 5.37 19.82 46.60
CA ASP A 300 4.39 19.61 45.53
C ASP A 300 4.98 20.16 44.22
N ILE A 301 5.11 19.29 43.23
CA ILE A 301 5.69 19.60 41.94
C ILE A 301 4.58 19.53 40.90
N THR A 302 4.38 20.59 40.13
CA THR A 302 3.38 20.67 39.07
C THR A 302 4.08 20.80 37.73
N TRP A 303 3.73 19.93 36.79
CA TRP A 303 4.28 19.90 35.43
C TRP A 303 3.18 20.13 34.41
N ASN A 304 3.35 21.13 33.56
CA ASN A 304 2.39 21.46 32.51
C ASN A 304 3.04 21.19 31.14
N PRO A 305 2.75 20.07 30.46
CA PRO A 305 3.48 19.63 29.25
C PRO A 305 3.38 20.61 28.07
#